data_AF-A0A850LXK8-F1
#
_entry.id   AF-A0A850LXK8-F1
#
_cell.length_a   1.000
_cell.length_b   1.000
_cell.length_c   1.000
_cell.angle_alpha   90.00
_cell.angle_beta   90.00
_cell.angle_gamma   90.00
#
_symmetry.space_group_name_H-M   'P 1'
#
loop_
_entity.id
_entity.type
_entity.pdbx_description
1 polymer ?
#
loop_
_entity_poly.entity_id
_entity_poly.type
_entity_poly.pdbx_seq_one_letter_code
_entity_poly.pdbx_strand_id
1 'polypeptide(L)'
;MDEQLAKEIIKNGIKKVIIDDLEIIYTPGVTSILRTAELVQFYYQQLPDVIKTFKIVSIANQDIKEFAEFWETYAQNRGFDLRVFYTFEDALKFIKSE
;
A
#
# COMPACT_ATOMS: atom_id res chain seq x y z
N MET A 1 -5.32 -20.06 -1.96
CA MET A 1 -4.52 -19.44 -0.88
C MET A 1 -5.37 -18.48 -0.04
N ASP A 2 -6.54 -18.06 -0.54
CA ASP A 2 -7.36 -16.99 0.06
C ASP A 2 -8.24 -17.38 1.25
N GLU A 3 -8.73 -18.63 1.35
CA GLU A 3 -9.69 -19.00 2.40
C GLU A 3 -9.11 -19.00 3.82
N GLN A 4 -7.86 -19.45 3.97
CA GLN A 4 -7.22 -19.52 5.29
C GLN A 4 -6.78 -18.14 5.77
N LEU A 5 -6.28 -17.30 4.84
CA LEU A 5 -5.95 -15.90 5.12
C LEU A 5 -7.21 -15.11 5.47
N ALA A 6 -8.30 -15.27 4.72
CA ALA A 6 -9.58 -14.62 5.00
C ALA A 6 -10.14 -15.04 6.38
N LYS A 7 -10.05 -16.32 6.74
CA LYS A 7 -10.46 -16.81 8.07
C LYS A 7 -9.64 -16.18 9.19
N GLU A 8 -8.32 -16.11 9.05
CA GLU A 8 -7.46 -15.48 10.05
C GLU A 8 -7.69 -13.97 10.13
N ILE A 9 -7.92 -13.29 9.00
CA ILE A 9 -8.28 -11.87 8.95
C ILE A 9 -9.58 -11.60 9.73
N ILE A 10 -10.64 -12.37 9.46
CA ILE A 10 -11.95 -12.22 10.13
C ILE A 10 -11.81 -12.53 11.62
N LYS A 11 -11.15 -13.64 11.96
CA LYS A 11 -10.95 -14.10 13.35
C LYS A 11 -10.21 -13.06 14.20
N ASN A 12 -9.19 -12.42 13.63
CA ASN A 12 -8.38 -11.44 14.34
C ASN A 12 -8.90 -9.99 14.15
N GLY A 13 -10.02 -9.80 13.44
CA GLY A 13 -10.61 -8.49 13.20
C GLY A 13 -9.67 -7.52 12.46
N ILE A 14 -8.79 -8.06 11.60
CA ILE A 14 -7.80 -7.26 10.88
C ILE A 14 -8.52 -6.36 9.87
N LYS A 15 -8.25 -5.06 9.93
CA LYS A 15 -8.79 -4.03 9.01
C LYS A 15 -7.73 -3.10 8.44
N LYS A 16 -6.46 -3.35 8.77
CA LYS A 16 -5.32 -2.50 8.47
C LYS A 16 -4.16 -3.38 8.04
N VAL A 17 -3.43 -2.96 7.01
CA VAL A 17 -2.31 -3.70 6.43
C VAL A 17 -1.12 -2.77 6.25
N ILE A 18 0.07 -3.27 6.55
CA ILE A 18 1.34 -2.62 6.22
C ILE A 18 1.98 -3.40 5.07
N ILE A 19 2.41 -2.69 4.04
CA ILE A 19 3.24 -3.17 2.96
C ILE A 19 4.62 -2.53 3.15
N ASP A 20 5.66 -3.35 3.23
CA ASP A 20 7.05 -2.90 3.33
C ASP A 20 7.68 -2.90 1.94
N ASP A 21 7.87 -1.69 1.39
CA ASP A 21 8.37 -1.42 0.05
C ASP A 21 9.77 -0.78 0.08
N LEU A 22 10.46 -0.81 1.23
CA LEU A 22 11.78 -0.17 1.38
C LEU A 22 12.84 -0.77 0.46
N GLU A 23 12.73 -2.06 0.15
CA GLU A 23 13.67 -2.78 -0.71
C GLU A 23 13.34 -2.68 -2.21
N ILE A 24 12.25 -2.00 -2.59
CA ILE A 24 11.93 -1.80 -4.00
C ILE A 24 12.99 -0.87 -4.62
N ILE A 25 13.83 -1.43 -5.48
CA ILE A 25 14.83 -0.69 -6.23
C ILE A 25 14.15 0.00 -7.42
N TYR A 26 13.88 1.29 -7.29
CA TYR A 26 13.42 2.13 -8.39
C TYR A 26 14.62 2.45 -9.30
N THR A 27 14.67 1.81 -10.47
CA THR A 27 15.77 2.04 -11.43
C THR A 27 15.76 3.49 -11.95
N PRO A 28 16.91 4.10 -12.31
CA PRO A 28 16.93 5.46 -12.85
C PRO A 28 16.04 5.57 -14.11
N GLY A 29 15.03 6.46 -14.08
CA GLY A 29 13.93 6.53 -15.07
C GLY A 29 12.56 6.01 -14.59
N VAL A 30 12.50 5.45 -13.37
CA VAL A 30 11.30 4.87 -12.73
C VAL A 30 10.48 5.90 -11.92
N THR A 31 10.94 7.14 -11.83
CA THR A 31 10.19 8.32 -11.34
C THR A 31 9.19 8.83 -12.39
N SER A 32 8.45 7.92 -13.02
CA SER A 32 7.39 8.28 -13.97
C SER A 32 6.02 7.93 -13.40
N ILE A 33 5.07 8.81 -13.67
CA ILE A 33 3.65 8.63 -13.40
C ILE A 33 3.15 7.26 -13.92
N LEU A 34 3.73 6.77 -15.02
CA LEU A 34 3.36 5.49 -15.64
C LEU A 34 3.73 4.28 -14.76
N ARG A 35 4.96 4.21 -14.24
CA ARG A 35 5.42 3.10 -13.38
C ARG A 35 4.74 3.12 -12.02
N THR A 36 4.49 4.31 -11.54
CA THR A 36 3.65 4.60 -10.37
C THR A 36 2.23 4.01 -10.54
N ALA A 37 1.62 4.23 -11.69
CA ALA A 37 0.34 3.64 -12.04
C ALA A 37 0.39 2.10 -12.13
N GLU A 38 1.48 1.54 -12.65
CA GLU A 38 1.68 0.09 -12.73
C GLU A 38 1.81 -0.56 -11.35
N LEU A 39 2.49 0.06 -10.38
CA LEU A 39 2.63 -0.52 -9.05
C LEU A 39 1.30 -0.59 -8.30
N VAL A 40 0.53 0.50 -8.32
CA VAL A 40 -0.83 0.51 -7.75
C VAL A 40 -1.71 -0.52 -8.48
N GLN A 41 -1.59 -0.64 -9.80
CA GLN A 41 -2.31 -1.65 -10.57
C GLN A 41 -1.89 -3.07 -10.19
N PHE A 42 -0.60 -3.28 -9.93
CA PHE A 42 -0.06 -4.55 -9.44
C PHE A 42 -0.64 -4.89 -8.07
N TYR A 43 -0.64 -3.97 -7.10
CA TYR A 43 -1.30 -4.18 -5.81
C TYR A 43 -2.79 -4.49 -5.96
N TYR A 44 -3.48 -3.75 -6.81
CA TYR A 44 -4.89 -4.01 -7.07
C TYR A 44 -5.15 -5.41 -7.66
N GLN A 45 -4.23 -5.94 -8.48
CA GLN A 45 -4.38 -7.26 -9.09
C GLN A 45 -3.94 -8.40 -8.17
N GLN A 46 -2.90 -8.19 -7.36
CA GLN A 46 -2.28 -9.25 -6.55
C GLN A 46 -2.87 -9.35 -5.15
N LEU A 47 -3.37 -8.25 -4.58
CA LEU A 47 -3.97 -8.30 -3.26
C LEU A 47 -5.31 -9.05 -3.32
N PRO A 48 -5.61 -9.91 -2.33
CA PRO A 48 -6.94 -10.49 -2.17
C PRO A 48 -8.01 -9.40 -2.02
N ASP A 49 -9.21 -9.63 -2.55
CA ASP A 49 -10.30 -8.64 -2.51
C ASP A 49 -10.65 -8.16 -1.10
N VAL A 50 -10.56 -9.05 -0.11
CA VAL A 50 -10.77 -8.68 1.30
C VAL A 50 -9.77 -7.63 1.78
N ILE A 51 -8.50 -7.72 1.37
CA ILE A 51 -7.45 -6.76 1.74
C ILE A 51 -7.68 -5.41 1.07
N LYS A 52 -8.25 -5.36 -0.14
CA LYS A 52 -8.55 -4.10 -0.84
C LYS A 52 -9.58 -3.25 -0.11
N THR A 53 -10.39 -3.86 0.77
CA THR A 53 -11.35 -3.13 1.63
C THR A 53 -10.72 -2.52 2.89
N PHE A 54 -9.43 -2.76 3.13
CA PHE A 54 -8.72 -2.32 4.33
C PHE A 54 -8.00 -1.00 4.12
N LYS A 55 -7.60 -0.38 5.24
CA LYS A 55 -6.62 0.71 5.21
C LYS A 55 -5.24 0.11 4.96
N ILE A 56 -4.61 0.50 3.88
CA ILE A 56 -3.31 -0.02 3.46
C ILE A 56 -2.29 1.10 3.67
N VAL A 57 -1.24 0.78 4.41
CA VAL A 57 -0.08 1.66 4.58
C VAL A 57 1.10 1.05 3.87
N SER A 58 1.73 1.82 3.00
CA SER A 58 2.98 1.44 2.33
C SER A 58 4.14 2.20 2.96
N ILE A 59 5.23 1.49 3.27
CA ILE A 59 6.48 2.08 3.73
C ILE A 59 7.46 2.04 2.57
N ALA A 60 7.67 3.18 1.92
CA ALA A 60 8.47 3.27 0.71
C ALA A 60 9.76 4.06 0.92
N ASN A 61 10.68 3.92 -0.03
CA ASN A 61 11.91 4.71 -0.06
C ASN A 61 11.60 6.22 -0.24
N GLN A 62 12.39 7.10 0.38
CA GLN A 62 12.24 8.56 0.25
C GLN A 62 12.41 9.06 -1.19
N ASP A 63 13.08 8.30 -2.06
CA ASP A 63 13.29 8.64 -3.46
C ASP A 63 11.97 8.83 -4.24
N ILE A 64 10.87 8.21 -3.77
CA ILE A 64 9.55 8.34 -4.43
C ILE A 64 8.65 9.40 -3.80
N LYS A 65 9.16 10.20 -2.85
CA LYS A 65 8.34 11.11 -2.04
C LYS A 65 7.53 12.10 -2.87
N GLU A 66 8.07 12.55 -3.99
CA GLU A 66 7.38 13.45 -4.91
C GLU A 66 6.19 12.81 -5.66
N PHE A 67 6.09 11.48 -5.68
CA PHE A 67 5.01 10.72 -6.34
C PHE A 67 3.99 10.13 -5.38
N ALA A 68 4.23 10.20 -4.07
CA ALA A 68 3.38 9.57 -3.08
C ALA A 68 1.94 10.10 -3.13
N GLU A 69 1.74 11.41 -3.27
CA GLU A 69 0.39 11.98 -3.39
C GLU A 69 -0.36 11.43 -4.62
N PHE A 70 0.36 11.25 -5.74
CA PHE A 70 -0.22 10.60 -6.91
C PHE A 70 -0.59 9.15 -6.62
N TRP A 71 0.27 8.38 -5.93
CA TRP A 71 -0.03 6.99 -5.56
C TRP A 71 -1.30 6.89 -4.76
N GLU A 72 -1.40 7.69 -3.70
CA GLU A 72 -2.57 7.72 -2.81
C GLU A 72 -3.84 8.12 -3.56
N THR A 73 -3.75 9.10 -4.45
CA THR A 73 -4.91 9.54 -5.25
C THR A 73 -5.33 8.47 -6.27
N TYR A 74 -4.36 7.88 -6.98
CA TYR A 74 -4.61 6.87 -8.00
C TYR A 74 -5.11 5.55 -7.40
N ALA A 75 -4.64 5.24 -6.19
CA ALA A 75 -5.13 4.18 -5.32
C ALA A 75 -6.60 4.37 -4.95
N GLN A 76 -6.93 5.55 -4.42
CA GLN A 76 -8.28 5.89 -3.98
C GLN A 76 -9.27 5.83 -5.15
N ASN A 77 -8.88 6.30 -6.34
CA ASN A 77 -9.69 6.21 -7.55
C ASN A 77 -9.99 4.76 -8.01
N ARG A 78 -9.24 3.77 -7.52
CA ARG A 78 -9.50 2.33 -7.73
C ARG A 78 -10.24 1.65 -6.59
N GLY A 79 -10.67 2.42 -5.59
CA GLY A 79 -11.40 1.91 -4.43
C GLY A 79 -10.50 1.30 -3.37
N PHE A 80 -9.23 1.72 -3.28
CA PHE A 80 -8.30 1.25 -2.25
C PHE A 80 -7.75 2.43 -1.45
N ASP A 81 -7.78 2.31 -0.11
CA ASP A 81 -7.30 3.35 0.81
C ASP A 81 -5.80 3.15 1.07
N LEU A 82 -4.95 3.73 0.23
CA LEU A 82 -3.50 3.76 0.40
C LEU A 82 -3.05 5.00 1.14
N ARG A 83 -2.10 4.84 2.06
CA ARG A 83 -1.24 5.92 2.53
C ARG A 83 0.22 5.51 2.44
N VAL A 84 1.07 6.43 1.97
CA VAL A 84 2.50 6.20 1.79
C VAL A 84 3.27 6.92 2.89
N PHE A 85 4.16 6.19 3.55
CA PHE A 85 5.07 6.67 4.57
C PHE A 85 6.51 6.29 4.20
N TYR A 86 7.49 6.93 4.84
CA TYR A 86 8.91 6.70 4.59
C TYR A 86 9.67 6.18 5.81
N THR A 87 8.94 5.99 6.91
CA THR A 87 9.47 5.40 8.15
C THR A 87 8.43 4.43 8.70
N PHE A 88 8.91 3.34 9.31
CA PHE A 88 8.05 2.42 10.06
C PHE A 88 7.34 3.11 11.21
N GLU A 89 8.00 4.05 11.88
CA GLU A 89 7.45 4.73 13.04
C GLU A 89 6.20 5.54 12.68
N ASP A 90 6.25 6.31 11.59
CA ASP A 90 5.12 7.15 11.16
C ASP A 90 3.95 6.30 10.64
N ALA A 91 4.26 5.25 9.86
CA ALA A 91 3.28 4.27 9.41
C ALA A 91 2.53 3.62 10.59
N LEU A 92 3.27 3.22 11.62
CA LEU A 92 2.71 2.60 12.83
C LEU A 92 1.88 3.59 13.65
N LYS A 93 2.31 4.85 13.76
CA LYS A 93 1.53 5.89 14.45
C LYS A 93 0.18 6.08 13.77
N PHE A 94 0.17 6.21 12.45
CA PHE A 94 -1.06 6.37 11.66
C PHE A 94 -2.01 5.18 11.83
N ILE A 95 -1.50 3.95 11.71
CA ILE A 95 -2.31 2.74 11.89
C ILE A 95 -2.90 2.63 13.30
N LYS A 96 -2.22 3.15 14.32
CA LYS A 96 -2.71 3.09 15.71
C LYS A 96 -3.63 4.25 16.10
N SER A 97 -3.58 5.38 15.39
CA SER A 97 -4.32 6.60 15.76
C SER A 97 -5.80 6.61 15.33
N GLU A 98 -6.21 5.65 14.50
CA GLU A 98 -7.59 5.47 14.02
C GLU A 98 -8.19 4.14 14.47
#